data_AF-A0A813GG58-F1
#
_entry.id   AF-A0A813GG58-F1
#
_cell.length_a   1.000
_cell.length_b   1.000
_cell.length_c   1.000
_cell.angle_alpha   90.00
_cell.angle_beta   90.00
_cell.angle_gamma   90.00
#
_symmetry.space_group_name_H-M   'P 1'
#
loop_
_entity.id
_entity.type
_entity.pdbx_description
1 polymer ?
#
loop_
_entity_poly.entity_id
_entity_poly.type
_entity_poly.pdbx_seq_one_letter_code
_entity_poly.pdbx_strand_id
1 'polypeptide(L)'
;MATRKAMREQAAHVVKDILRMWMQQHAGEQVPEEVFRLCEQAVRSLNNGSFGPDSAAFVHWVHVELLRTEGPPQKHRSEDEWRALFPRYPSSSTDDGYLLCFEPSNVDGIREALQKFGLCVVRVLTASQCEETVIGMFEEVNALRAYYGVVGPPVDPHNAATWQSENWPSKNRYLVKDRALHKQAFANRCNGCIYEVFAAIFRERRLHVSVDNWGIARGARDNPDWAVALRPHWDVSPWRFVEDVQQGLDPGYQGLVALTDQNLETGCHLTLPGCTHFMEQWCAERRQDWVGANQSFKAAEDDPVVPYMQPVPLRRGEMVIWSCGQLHASIGSSSQDMRLVQYIRMYPAPEAGCKVNYEGRDPHGCVRALKRCFETGELTQAAIDSFGLDALGKRLLALESWDAEASTAVLA
;
A
#
# COMPACT_ATOMS: atom_id res chain seq x y z
N MET A 1 -10.02 -47.02 22.17
CA MET A 1 -9.90 -45.78 21.37
C MET A 1 -10.78 -44.64 21.88
N ALA A 2 -12.03 -44.89 22.30
CA ALA A 2 -12.94 -43.85 22.84
C ALA A 2 -12.36 -43.05 24.03
N THR A 3 -11.55 -43.68 24.88
CA THR A 3 -10.90 -43.03 26.05
C THR A 3 -9.86 -41.98 25.68
N ARG A 4 -9.02 -42.21 24.66
CA ARG A 4 -7.97 -41.24 24.28
C ARG A 4 -8.55 -39.96 23.68
N LYS A 5 -9.62 -40.08 22.88
CA LYS A 5 -10.31 -38.92 22.29
C LYS A 5 -10.94 -38.06 23.39
N ALA A 6 -11.71 -38.68 24.29
CA ALA A 6 -12.33 -37.99 25.42
C ALA A 6 -11.31 -37.27 26.31
N MET A 7 -10.16 -37.91 26.60
CA MET A 7 -9.08 -37.29 27.37
C MET A 7 -8.45 -36.09 26.66
N ARG A 8 -8.27 -36.17 25.33
CA ARG A 8 -7.73 -35.07 24.53
C ARG A 8 -8.72 -33.90 24.46
N GLU A 9 -10.02 -34.18 24.37
CA GLU A 9 -11.08 -33.16 24.44
C GLU A 9 -11.12 -32.48 25.81
N GLN A 10 -11.03 -33.25 26.90
CA GLN A 10 -10.95 -32.72 28.26
C GLN A 10 -9.70 -31.85 28.46
N ALA A 11 -8.53 -32.30 27.99
CA ALA A 11 -7.30 -31.53 28.04
C ALA A 11 -7.42 -30.22 27.24
N ALA A 12 -8.02 -30.27 26.04
CA ALA A 12 -8.26 -29.07 25.24
C ALA A 12 -9.20 -28.09 25.97
N HIS A 13 -10.23 -28.57 26.67
CA HIS A 13 -11.12 -27.72 27.45
C HIS A 13 -10.37 -26.97 28.56
N VAL A 14 -9.56 -27.67 29.36
CA VAL A 14 -8.76 -27.06 30.43
C VAL A 14 -7.76 -26.03 29.89
N VAL A 15 -7.08 -26.32 28.78
CA VAL A 15 -6.18 -25.36 28.14
C VAL A 15 -6.95 -24.13 27.67
N LYS A 16 -8.12 -24.31 27.02
CA LYS A 16 -8.97 -23.20 26.58
C LYS A 16 -9.41 -22.33 27.75
N ASP A 17 -9.79 -22.90 28.88
CA ASP A 17 -10.25 -22.12 30.03
C ASP A 17 -9.15 -21.25 30.64
N ILE A 18 -7.94 -21.80 30.78
CA ILE A 18 -6.77 -21.04 31.25
C ILE A 18 -6.46 -19.89 30.27
N LEU A 19 -6.39 -20.20 28.98
CA LEU A 19 -6.10 -19.20 27.93
C LEU A 19 -7.18 -18.12 27.87
N ARG A 20 -8.46 -18.49 27.90
CA ARG A 20 -9.57 -17.52 27.90
C ARG A 20 -9.51 -16.59 29.10
N MET A 21 -9.32 -17.13 30.30
CA MET A 21 -9.25 -16.33 31.51
C MET A 21 -8.10 -15.31 31.42
N TRP A 22 -6.93 -15.76 30.98
CA TRP A 22 -5.79 -14.86 30.79
C TRP A 22 -6.08 -13.80 29.71
N MET A 23 -6.53 -14.21 28.53
CA MET A 23 -6.80 -13.31 27.41
C MET A 23 -7.88 -12.27 27.75
N GLN A 24 -8.89 -12.63 28.54
CA GLN A 24 -9.92 -11.69 29.00
C GLN A 24 -9.36 -10.62 29.95
N GLN A 25 -8.39 -10.99 30.79
CA GLN A 25 -7.71 -10.05 31.70
C GLN A 25 -6.67 -9.18 30.99
N HIS A 26 -6.14 -9.68 29.87
CA HIS A 26 -5.05 -9.10 29.10
C HIS A 26 -5.45 -8.88 27.64
N ALA A 27 -6.59 -8.24 27.41
CA ALA A 27 -7.14 -8.08 26.07
C ALA A 27 -6.19 -7.28 25.16
N GLY A 28 -5.87 -7.87 24.00
CA GLY A 28 -4.93 -7.31 23.03
C GLY A 28 -3.44 -7.54 23.33
N GLU A 29 -3.11 -8.32 24.36
CA GLU A 29 -1.73 -8.73 24.66
C GLU A 29 -1.42 -10.13 24.08
N GLN A 30 -0.16 -10.36 23.71
CA GLN A 30 0.30 -11.70 23.32
C GLN A 30 0.41 -12.59 24.56
N VAL A 31 -0.09 -13.83 24.46
CA VAL A 31 0.00 -14.82 25.54
C VAL A 31 1.48 -15.13 25.83
N PRO A 32 2.00 -14.87 27.04
CA PRO A 32 3.40 -15.08 27.35
C PRO A 32 3.71 -16.58 27.55
N GLU A 33 4.97 -16.96 27.37
CA GLU A 33 5.44 -18.35 27.47
C GLU A 33 5.18 -18.99 28.84
N GLU A 34 5.09 -18.18 29.90
CA GLU A 34 4.69 -18.59 31.24
C GLU A 34 3.27 -19.19 31.28
N VAL A 35 2.34 -18.62 30.52
CA VAL A 35 0.95 -19.11 30.45
C VAL A 35 0.89 -20.41 29.64
N PHE A 36 1.66 -20.52 28.56
CA PHE A 36 1.81 -21.78 27.82
C PHE A 36 2.33 -22.91 28.73
N ARG A 37 3.37 -22.62 29.52
CA ARG A 37 3.90 -23.58 30.51
C ARG A 37 2.89 -23.96 31.58
N LEU A 38 2.04 -23.03 32.03
CA LEU A 38 0.96 -23.33 32.97
C LEU A 38 -0.07 -24.29 32.35
N CYS A 39 -0.47 -24.04 31.10
CA CYS A 39 -1.36 -24.94 30.36
C CYS A 39 -0.74 -26.34 30.22
N GLU A 40 0.54 -26.44 29.90
CA GLU A 40 1.25 -27.72 29.80
C GLU A 40 1.25 -28.50 31.11
N GLN A 41 1.51 -27.81 32.24
CA GLN A 41 1.45 -28.43 33.57
C GLN A 41 0.04 -28.98 33.85
N ALA A 42 -1.01 -28.19 33.56
CA ALA A 42 -2.39 -28.63 33.74
C ALA A 42 -2.73 -29.88 32.91
N VAL A 43 -2.28 -29.92 31.64
CA VAL A 43 -2.47 -31.09 30.76
C VAL A 43 -1.75 -32.33 31.29
N ARG A 44 -0.52 -32.19 31.80
CA ARG A 44 0.25 -33.31 32.38
C ARG A 44 -0.41 -33.87 33.64
N SER A 45 -0.98 -33.01 34.48
CA SER A 45 -1.70 -33.40 35.70
C SER A 45 -2.98 -34.18 35.42
N LEU A 46 -3.70 -33.89 34.32
CA LEU A 46 -4.93 -34.61 33.95
C LEU A 46 -4.66 -36.07 33.54
N ASN A 47 -3.43 -36.40 33.16
CA ASN A 47 -3.13 -37.66 32.47
C ASN A 47 -2.06 -38.51 33.19
N ASN A 48 -1.83 -38.28 34.48
CA ASN A 48 -0.77 -38.92 35.27
C ASN A 48 0.59 -38.94 34.52
N GLY A 49 0.89 -37.88 33.75
CA GLY A 49 2.12 -37.77 32.96
C GLY A 49 2.16 -38.52 31.62
N SER A 50 1.07 -39.11 31.13
CA SER A 50 1.08 -39.84 29.84
C SER A 50 0.81 -38.98 28.59
N PHE A 51 0.60 -37.66 28.74
CA PHE A 51 0.84 -36.72 27.65
C PHE A 51 2.37 -36.65 27.48
N GLY A 52 2.86 -37.20 26.37
CA GLY A 52 4.29 -37.29 26.08
C GLY A 52 4.96 -35.93 25.85
N PRO A 53 6.14 -35.90 25.21
CA PRO A 53 6.89 -34.67 24.94
C PRO A 53 6.12 -33.64 24.08
N ASP A 54 4.99 -34.03 23.49
CA ASP A 54 4.17 -33.20 22.61
C ASP A 54 3.19 -32.26 23.36
N SER A 55 3.31 -32.09 24.69
CA SER A 55 2.39 -31.21 25.44
C SER A 55 2.43 -29.76 24.96
N ALA A 56 3.63 -29.21 24.70
CA ALA A 56 3.81 -27.86 24.17
C ALA A 56 3.12 -27.66 22.81
N ALA A 57 3.40 -28.55 21.85
CA ALA A 57 2.77 -28.51 20.52
C ALA A 57 1.24 -28.63 20.59
N PHE A 58 0.72 -29.46 21.51
CA PHE A 58 -0.71 -29.56 21.76
C PHE A 58 -1.30 -28.26 22.31
N VAL A 59 -0.67 -27.62 23.30
CA VAL A 59 -1.14 -26.34 23.86
C VAL A 59 -1.14 -25.25 22.79
N HIS A 60 -0.07 -25.12 22.00
CA HIS A 60 -0.03 -24.17 20.89
C HIS A 60 -1.13 -24.44 19.86
N TRP A 61 -1.37 -25.71 19.53
CA TRP A 61 -2.48 -26.09 18.64
C TRP A 61 -3.84 -25.68 19.22
N VAL A 62 -4.10 -25.89 20.52
CA VAL A 62 -5.34 -25.46 21.18
C VAL A 62 -5.48 -23.94 21.17
N HIS A 63 -4.39 -23.19 21.38
CA HIS A 63 -4.39 -21.73 21.32
C HIS A 63 -4.73 -21.22 19.91
N VAL A 64 -4.08 -21.75 18.88
CA VAL A 64 -4.38 -21.40 17.47
C VAL A 64 -5.84 -21.73 17.15
N GLU A 65 -6.33 -22.89 17.58
CA GLU A 65 -7.73 -23.28 17.37
C GLU A 65 -8.69 -22.36 18.12
N LEU A 66 -8.38 -21.94 19.35
CA LEU A 66 -9.16 -20.99 20.13
C LEU A 66 -9.26 -19.62 19.41
N LEU A 67 -8.12 -19.07 18.96
CA LEU A 67 -8.08 -17.83 18.18
C LEU A 67 -8.87 -17.95 16.88
N ARG A 68 -8.82 -19.12 16.22
CA ARG A 68 -9.58 -19.37 14.99
C ARG A 68 -11.09 -19.42 15.24
N THR A 69 -11.54 -20.11 16.30
CA THR A 69 -12.96 -20.35 16.56
C THR A 69 -13.66 -19.22 17.31
N GLU A 70 -12.96 -18.58 18.26
CA GLU A 70 -13.53 -17.58 19.17
C GLU A 70 -12.97 -16.18 18.89
N GLY A 71 -11.74 -16.09 18.37
CA GLY A 71 -11.04 -14.83 18.20
C GLY A 71 -10.40 -14.34 19.50
N PRO A 72 -9.44 -13.44 19.38
CA PRO A 72 -8.90 -12.73 20.54
C PRO A 72 -9.96 -11.79 21.13
N PRO A 73 -9.96 -11.54 22.45
CA PRO A 73 -10.80 -10.51 23.04
C PRO A 73 -10.37 -9.14 22.55
N GLN A 74 -11.34 -8.32 22.19
CA GLN A 74 -11.10 -6.96 21.73
C GLN A 74 -10.73 -6.08 22.92
N LYS A 75 -9.64 -5.34 22.80
CA LYS A 75 -9.31 -4.29 23.76
C LYS A 75 -10.21 -3.09 23.51
N HIS A 76 -11.11 -2.81 24.44
CA HIS A 76 -11.84 -1.56 24.45
C HIS A 76 -10.89 -0.41 24.76
N ARG A 77 -10.98 0.65 23.97
CA ARG A 77 -10.19 1.86 24.12
C ARG A 77 -11.10 3.06 24.19
N SER A 78 -10.70 4.06 24.97
CA SER A 78 -11.33 5.37 24.99
C SER A 78 -11.03 6.13 23.69
N GLU A 79 -11.78 7.21 23.45
CA GLU A 79 -11.51 8.11 22.32
C GLU A 79 -10.11 8.75 22.40
N ASP A 80 -9.67 9.13 23.61
CA ASP A 80 -8.34 9.71 23.82
C ASP A 80 -7.21 8.71 23.53
N GLU A 81 -7.40 7.43 23.91
CA GLU A 81 -6.45 6.37 23.57
C GLU A 81 -6.34 6.18 22.06
N TRP A 82 -7.47 6.17 21.35
CA TRP A 82 -7.45 6.08 19.90
C TRP A 82 -6.79 7.29 19.22
N ARG A 83 -7.07 8.51 19.71
CA ARG A 83 -6.43 9.74 19.20
C ARG A 83 -4.92 9.74 19.46
N ALA A 84 -4.47 9.16 20.57
CA ALA A 84 -3.05 9.00 20.86
C ALA A 84 -2.37 7.97 19.95
N LEU A 85 -3.06 6.87 19.63
CA LEU A 85 -2.56 5.83 18.72
C LEU A 85 -2.48 6.31 17.26
N PHE A 86 -3.41 7.16 16.84
CA PHE A 86 -3.51 7.64 15.47
C PHE A 86 -3.36 9.17 15.40
N PRO A 87 -2.13 9.68 15.59
CA PRO A 87 -1.89 11.11 15.58
C PRO A 87 -2.18 11.69 14.19
N ARG A 88 -2.89 12.82 14.13
CA ARG A 88 -3.19 13.49 12.85
C ARG A 88 -1.90 13.94 12.17
N TYR A 89 -1.81 13.70 10.87
CA TYR A 89 -0.78 14.29 10.03
C TYR A 89 -0.98 15.82 10.00
N PRO A 90 0.09 16.62 10.17
CA PRO A 90 -0.03 18.06 10.35
C PRO A 90 -0.58 18.77 9.10
N SER A 91 -1.42 19.79 9.33
CA SER A 91 -1.87 20.72 8.30
C SER A 91 -0.73 21.62 7.81
N SER A 92 -0.90 22.23 6.63
CA SER A 92 -0.04 23.32 6.17
C SER A 92 -0.10 24.50 7.15
N SER A 93 0.94 25.32 7.19
CA SER A 93 0.93 26.56 7.97
C SER A 93 0.06 27.67 7.35
N THR A 94 -0.46 27.46 6.13
CA THR A 94 -1.13 28.47 5.31
C THR A 94 -2.66 28.47 5.45
N ASP A 95 -3.23 27.61 6.31
CA ASP A 95 -4.69 27.46 6.55
C ASP A 95 -5.52 27.33 5.26
N ASP A 96 -4.95 26.70 4.24
CA ASP A 96 -5.57 26.52 2.92
C ASP A 96 -6.19 25.12 2.73
N GLY A 97 -6.33 24.37 3.82
CA GLY A 97 -6.93 23.04 3.81
C GLY A 97 -6.03 21.91 3.30
N TYR A 98 -4.78 22.20 2.93
CA TYR A 98 -3.80 21.18 2.54
C TYR A 98 -2.94 20.72 3.72
N LEU A 99 -2.26 19.58 3.56
CA LEU A 99 -1.36 19.05 4.58
C LEU A 99 0.05 19.63 4.47
N LEU A 100 0.87 19.42 5.50
CA LEU A 100 2.30 19.74 5.49
C LEU A 100 3.00 19.01 4.34
N CYS A 101 3.58 19.79 3.44
CA CYS A 101 4.32 19.33 2.28
C CYS A 101 5.80 19.63 2.47
N PHE A 102 6.65 18.64 2.19
CA PHE A 102 8.10 18.77 2.25
C PHE A 102 8.67 19.11 0.87
N GLU A 103 9.78 19.84 0.86
CA GLU A 103 10.65 19.91 -0.31
C GLU A 103 11.49 18.62 -0.41
N PRO A 104 11.85 18.15 -1.61
CA PRO A 104 12.65 16.93 -1.80
C PRO A 104 13.97 16.91 -1.01
N SER A 105 14.55 18.09 -0.78
CA SER A 105 15.79 18.25 -0.01
C SER A 105 15.62 18.08 1.51
N ASN A 106 14.40 18.12 2.04
CA ASN A 106 14.13 17.93 3.47
C ASN A 106 14.06 16.45 3.85
N VAL A 107 15.20 15.76 3.70
CA VAL A 107 15.34 14.33 3.95
C VAL A 107 14.91 13.94 5.37
N ASP A 108 15.33 14.71 6.37
CA ASP A 108 15.02 14.38 7.77
C ASP A 108 13.52 14.52 8.05
N GLY A 109 12.88 15.60 7.59
CA GLY A 109 11.44 15.79 7.74
C GLY A 109 10.61 14.71 7.05
N ILE A 110 11.00 14.30 5.84
CA ILE A 110 10.36 13.19 5.11
C ILE A 110 10.44 11.88 5.91
N ARG A 111 11.63 11.55 6.42
CA ARG A 111 11.86 10.31 7.17
C ARG A 111 11.16 10.31 8.53
N GLU A 112 11.19 11.43 9.25
CA GLU A 112 10.48 11.59 10.51
C GLU A 112 8.96 11.47 10.31
N ALA A 113 8.41 12.05 9.23
CA ALA A 113 7.00 11.93 8.90
C ALA A 113 6.62 10.48 8.58
N LEU A 114 7.40 9.78 7.75
CA LEU A 114 7.19 8.36 7.46
C LEU A 114 7.32 7.49 8.71
N GLN A 115 8.32 7.76 9.56
CA GLN A 115 8.49 7.03 10.81
C GLN A 115 7.31 7.27 11.75
N LYS A 116 6.82 8.50 11.91
CA LYS A 116 5.78 8.83 12.88
C LYS A 116 4.38 8.47 12.39
N PHE A 117 4.07 8.82 11.15
CA PHE A 117 2.72 8.71 10.60
C PHE A 117 2.58 7.57 9.60
N GLY A 118 3.67 7.01 9.08
CA GLY A 118 3.65 6.03 8.00
C GLY A 118 3.32 6.61 6.62
N LEU A 119 3.26 7.94 6.50
CA LEU A 119 3.14 8.66 5.24
C LEU A 119 3.90 10.00 5.27
N CYS A 120 4.16 10.57 4.09
CA CYS A 120 4.60 11.94 3.90
C CYS A 120 4.03 12.53 2.61
N VAL A 121 3.99 13.87 2.53
CA VAL A 121 3.64 14.62 1.31
C VAL A 121 4.86 15.42 0.86
N VAL A 122 5.22 15.33 -0.42
CA VAL A 122 6.42 15.98 -0.98
C VAL A 122 6.12 16.65 -2.32
N ARG A 123 6.62 17.85 -2.56
CA ARG A 123 6.51 18.53 -3.86
C ARG A 123 7.53 17.98 -4.83
N VAL A 124 7.10 17.31 -5.90
CA VAL A 124 8.00 16.60 -6.82
C VAL A 124 7.90 17.04 -8.28
N LEU A 125 6.78 17.63 -8.69
CA LEU A 125 6.62 18.20 -10.03
C LEU A 125 6.26 19.69 -9.96
N THR A 126 6.64 20.41 -11.00
CA THR A 126 6.18 21.78 -11.27
C THR A 126 4.79 21.76 -11.91
N ALA A 127 4.09 22.91 -11.89
CA ALA A 127 2.80 23.04 -12.55
C ALA A 127 2.86 22.75 -14.06
N SER A 128 3.93 23.17 -14.75
CA SER A 128 4.13 22.90 -16.19
C SER A 128 4.30 21.40 -16.47
N GLN A 129 5.06 20.69 -15.64
CA GLN A 129 5.22 19.24 -15.78
C GLN A 129 3.90 18.50 -15.55
N CYS A 130 3.07 18.98 -14.61
CA CYS A 130 1.73 18.44 -14.42
C CYS A 130 0.85 18.66 -15.66
N GLU A 131 0.88 19.85 -16.26
CA GLU A 131 0.11 20.16 -17.47
C GLU A 131 0.52 19.27 -18.66
N GLU A 132 1.83 19.12 -18.91
CA GLU A 132 2.36 18.19 -19.92
C GLU A 132 1.92 16.74 -19.63
N THR A 133 1.88 16.34 -18.36
CA THR A 133 1.40 15.02 -17.94
C THR A 133 -0.08 14.82 -18.20
N VAL A 134 -0.91 15.83 -17.93
CA VAL A 134 -2.35 15.77 -18.24
C VAL A 134 -2.56 15.66 -19.75
N ILE A 135 -1.84 16.44 -20.57
CA ILE A 135 -1.91 16.33 -22.03
C ILE A 135 -1.55 14.90 -22.47
N GLY A 136 -0.39 14.38 -22.04
CA GLY A 136 0.06 13.04 -22.41
C GLY A 136 -0.86 11.92 -21.91
N MET A 137 -1.46 12.08 -20.72
CA MET A 137 -2.45 11.13 -20.19
C MET A 137 -3.67 11.05 -21.12
N PHE A 138 -4.21 12.19 -21.56
CA PHE A 138 -5.41 12.19 -22.42
C PHE A 138 -5.11 11.89 -23.89
N GLU A 139 -3.88 12.12 -24.37
CA GLU A 139 -3.40 11.55 -25.63
C GLU A 139 -3.45 10.02 -25.59
N GLU A 140 -2.94 9.40 -24.52
CA GLU A 140 -2.94 7.95 -24.33
C GLU A 140 -4.35 7.38 -24.14
N VAL A 141 -5.20 8.02 -23.31
CA VAL A 141 -6.61 7.63 -23.15
C VAL A 141 -7.34 7.64 -24.49
N ASN A 142 -7.15 8.69 -25.29
CA ASN A 142 -7.82 8.80 -26.59
C ASN A 142 -7.24 7.83 -27.64
N ALA A 143 -5.95 7.50 -27.58
CA ALA A 143 -5.36 6.44 -28.39
C ALA A 143 -5.95 5.07 -28.03
N LEU A 144 -6.12 4.76 -26.74
CA LEU A 144 -6.77 3.53 -26.29
C LEU A 144 -8.24 3.45 -26.73
N ARG A 145 -8.98 4.57 -26.69
CA ARG A 145 -10.35 4.64 -27.24
C ARG A 145 -10.38 4.24 -28.71
N ALA A 146 -9.49 4.81 -29.51
CA ALA A 146 -9.39 4.48 -30.93
C ALA A 146 -9.03 3.01 -31.15
N TYR A 147 -8.07 2.47 -30.38
CA TYR A 147 -7.68 1.07 -30.42
C TYR A 147 -8.84 0.12 -30.10
N TYR A 148 -9.66 0.43 -29.10
CA TYR A 148 -10.83 -0.36 -28.73
C TYR A 148 -12.09 -0.07 -29.56
N GLY A 149 -11.99 0.78 -30.60
CA GLY A 149 -13.12 1.10 -31.48
C GLY A 149 -14.25 1.87 -30.78
N VAL A 150 -13.94 2.63 -29.74
CA VAL A 150 -14.90 3.46 -29.00
C VAL A 150 -15.30 4.65 -29.87
N VAL A 151 -16.58 4.74 -30.26
CA VAL A 151 -17.14 5.83 -31.06
C VAL A 151 -17.64 6.94 -30.15
N GLY A 152 -17.29 8.19 -30.45
CA GLY A 152 -17.71 9.37 -29.67
C GLY A 152 -16.64 10.46 -29.64
N PRO A 153 -16.93 11.64 -29.08
CA PRO A 153 -15.95 12.71 -28.96
C PRO A 153 -14.72 12.27 -28.13
N PRO A 154 -13.51 12.79 -28.42
CA PRO A 154 -12.36 12.66 -27.53
C PRO A 154 -12.71 13.01 -26.09
N VAL A 155 -12.18 12.26 -25.15
CA VAL A 155 -12.30 12.60 -23.73
C VAL A 155 -11.41 13.80 -23.47
N ASP A 156 -12.02 14.85 -22.91
CA ASP A 156 -11.38 16.12 -22.56
C ASP A 156 -11.53 16.33 -21.04
N PRO A 157 -10.42 16.47 -20.27
CA PRO A 157 -10.46 16.64 -18.81
C PRO A 157 -11.16 17.90 -18.32
N HIS A 158 -11.49 18.84 -19.21
CA HIS A 158 -12.17 20.09 -18.87
C HIS A 158 -13.61 20.14 -19.40
N ASN A 159 -14.12 19.06 -20.00
CA ASN A 159 -15.46 19.01 -20.56
C ASN A 159 -16.24 17.76 -20.10
N ALA A 160 -17.06 17.94 -19.06
CA ALA A 160 -17.87 16.89 -18.46
C ALA A 160 -18.83 16.16 -19.43
N ALA A 161 -19.25 16.82 -20.51
CA ALA A 161 -20.08 16.19 -21.53
C ALA A 161 -19.37 15.03 -22.25
N THR A 162 -18.03 15.01 -22.24
CA THR A 162 -17.23 13.93 -22.86
C THR A 162 -17.06 12.71 -21.95
N TRP A 163 -17.43 12.79 -20.67
CA TRP A 163 -17.11 11.76 -19.65
C TRP A 163 -18.13 10.64 -19.51
N GLN A 164 -19.07 10.53 -20.44
CA GLN A 164 -20.05 9.45 -20.44
C GLN A 164 -19.38 8.08 -20.49
N SER A 165 -19.93 7.10 -19.78
CA SER A 165 -19.34 5.76 -19.64
C SER A 165 -19.06 5.07 -20.99
N GLU A 166 -19.87 5.35 -22.01
CA GLU A 166 -19.67 4.89 -23.39
C GLU A 166 -18.46 5.50 -24.10
N ASN A 167 -17.98 6.66 -23.67
CA ASN A 167 -16.80 7.31 -24.23
C ASN A 167 -15.49 6.81 -23.62
N TRP A 168 -15.49 5.98 -22.57
CA TRP A 168 -14.25 5.54 -21.91
C TRP A 168 -13.66 4.28 -22.56
N PRO A 169 -12.32 4.12 -22.59
CA PRO A 169 -11.67 2.93 -23.14
C PRO A 169 -11.87 1.66 -22.29
N SER A 170 -12.45 1.77 -21.09
CA SER A 170 -12.58 0.68 -20.13
C SER A 170 -13.93 0.71 -19.41
N LYS A 171 -14.50 -0.48 -19.17
CA LYS A 171 -15.71 -0.67 -18.34
C LYS A 171 -15.39 -0.89 -16.85
N ASN A 172 -14.11 -0.89 -16.46
CA ASN A 172 -13.71 -1.11 -15.07
C ASN A 172 -13.97 0.11 -14.19
N ARG A 173 -14.00 -0.14 -12.87
CA ARG A 173 -14.09 0.92 -11.84
C ARG A 173 -12.90 1.89 -11.88
N TYR A 174 -11.73 1.40 -12.31
CA TYR A 174 -10.57 2.23 -12.63
C TYR A 174 -10.64 2.58 -14.12
N LEU A 175 -10.75 3.89 -14.42
CA LEU A 175 -11.13 4.39 -15.76
C LEU A 175 -10.12 4.03 -16.86
N VAL A 176 -8.88 3.67 -16.52
CA VAL A 176 -7.89 3.08 -17.41
C VAL A 176 -7.38 1.79 -16.76
N LYS A 177 -7.48 0.66 -17.47
CA LYS A 177 -7.04 -0.66 -16.97
C LYS A 177 -5.54 -0.87 -17.19
N ASP A 178 -5.02 -0.25 -18.24
CA ASP A 178 -3.69 -0.49 -18.76
C ASP A 178 -2.65 0.43 -18.11
N ARG A 179 -1.39 0.04 -18.26
CA ARG A 179 -0.25 0.78 -17.72
C ARG A 179 -0.13 2.13 -18.41
N ALA A 180 0.40 3.11 -17.69
CA ALA A 180 0.72 4.40 -18.29
C ALA A 180 2.00 4.27 -19.13
N LEU A 181 1.88 4.11 -20.44
CA LEU A 181 2.98 3.86 -21.36
C LEU A 181 3.37 5.09 -22.21
N HIS A 182 2.65 6.20 -22.06
CA HIS A 182 3.04 7.46 -22.70
C HIS A 182 4.44 7.93 -22.28
N LYS A 183 5.20 8.55 -23.19
CA LYS A 183 6.56 9.08 -22.91
C LYS A 183 6.61 9.97 -21.66
N GLN A 184 5.55 10.74 -21.42
CA GLN A 184 5.46 11.63 -20.25
C GLN A 184 5.33 10.85 -18.93
N ALA A 185 4.68 9.68 -18.95
CA ALA A 185 4.64 8.80 -17.78
C ALA A 185 6.05 8.34 -17.38
N PHE A 186 6.87 8.00 -18.37
CA PHE A 186 8.27 7.63 -18.17
C PHE A 186 9.13 8.82 -17.73
N ALA A 187 8.91 10.01 -18.28
CA ALA A 187 9.59 11.23 -17.84
C ALA A 187 9.36 11.48 -16.34
N ASN A 188 8.12 11.29 -15.85
CA ASN A 188 7.82 11.40 -14.42
C ASN A 188 8.48 10.29 -13.59
N ARG A 189 8.47 9.02 -14.06
CA ARG A 189 9.15 7.91 -13.37
C ARG A 189 10.66 8.12 -13.24
N CYS A 190 11.26 8.83 -14.18
CA CYS A 190 12.70 9.16 -14.21
C CYS A 190 13.01 10.55 -13.66
N ASN A 191 12.03 11.23 -13.03
CA ASN A 191 12.21 12.57 -12.51
C ASN A 191 13.19 12.57 -11.33
N GLY A 192 14.20 13.46 -11.38
CA GLY A 192 15.24 13.56 -10.35
C GLY A 192 14.71 13.88 -8.95
N CYS A 193 13.69 14.72 -8.80
CA CYS A 193 13.09 15.00 -7.50
C CYS A 193 12.44 13.76 -6.89
N ILE A 194 11.71 12.97 -7.70
CA ILE A 194 11.10 11.72 -7.24
C ILE A 194 12.20 10.72 -6.85
N TYR A 195 13.23 10.59 -7.69
CA TYR A 195 14.38 9.73 -7.42
C TYR A 195 15.07 10.06 -6.09
N GLU A 196 15.42 11.33 -5.86
CA GLU A 196 16.11 11.76 -4.64
C GLU A 196 15.27 11.51 -3.38
N VAL A 197 13.94 11.70 -3.46
CA VAL A 197 13.03 11.39 -2.34
C VAL A 197 13.08 9.91 -1.98
N PHE A 198 12.90 9.00 -2.95
CA PHE A 198 12.95 7.57 -2.66
C PHE A 198 14.35 7.09 -2.26
N ALA A 199 15.41 7.66 -2.85
CA ALA A 199 16.77 7.33 -2.48
C ALA A 199 17.05 7.72 -1.02
N ALA A 200 16.53 8.86 -0.58
CA ALA A 200 16.60 9.32 0.79
C ALA A 200 15.78 8.45 1.77
N ILE A 201 14.59 7.99 1.36
CA ILE A 201 13.75 7.07 2.15
C ILE A 201 14.50 5.77 2.41
N PHE A 202 14.96 5.10 1.35
CA PHE A 202 15.62 3.79 1.44
C PHE A 202 17.09 3.85 1.89
N ARG A 203 17.73 5.04 1.89
CA ARG A 203 19.19 5.18 2.04
C ARG A 203 19.98 4.37 1.01
N GLU A 204 19.44 4.30 -0.20
CA GLU A 204 19.98 3.51 -1.29
C GLU A 204 19.72 4.24 -2.61
N ARG A 205 20.73 4.30 -3.47
CA ARG A 205 20.66 5.00 -4.76
C ARG A 205 20.32 4.07 -5.92
N ARG A 206 20.56 2.78 -5.78
CA ARG A 206 20.27 1.75 -6.78
C ARG A 206 18.81 1.35 -6.63
N LEU A 207 17.95 2.06 -7.33
CA LEU A 207 16.50 1.90 -7.27
C LEU A 207 15.96 1.39 -8.60
N HIS A 208 14.87 0.66 -8.54
CA HIS A 208 13.97 0.46 -9.66
C HIS A 208 12.69 1.28 -9.43
N VAL A 209 12.02 1.66 -10.52
CA VAL A 209 10.74 2.37 -10.50
C VAL A 209 9.63 1.48 -11.06
N SER A 210 8.42 1.55 -10.52
CA SER A 210 7.27 0.81 -11.03
C SER A 210 6.76 1.34 -12.37
N VAL A 211 6.21 0.46 -13.19
CA VAL A 211 5.44 0.81 -14.41
C VAL A 211 3.96 0.56 -14.14
N ASP A 212 3.37 1.49 -13.38
CA ASP A 212 1.99 1.46 -12.94
C ASP A 212 1.05 2.30 -13.84
N ASN A 213 -0.22 2.40 -13.46
CA ASN A 213 -1.31 2.98 -14.23
C ASN A 213 -1.52 4.49 -14.01
N TRP A 214 -2.31 5.09 -14.89
CA TRP A 214 -2.98 6.36 -14.60
C TRP A 214 -4.12 6.16 -13.60
N GLY A 215 -4.31 7.11 -12.69
CA GLY A 215 -5.52 7.19 -11.87
C GLY A 215 -6.36 8.38 -12.30
N ILE A 216 -7.53 8.10 -12.85
CA ILE A 216 -8.50 9.11 -13.27
C ILE A 216 -9.78 8.85 -12.48
N ALA A 217 -10.26 9.88 -11.77
CA ALA A 217 -11.63 9.91 -11.25
C ALA A 217 -12.36 11.10 -11.84
N ARG A 218 -13.56 10.86 -12.37
CA ARG A 218 -14.43 11.88 -12.94
C ARG A 218 -14.92 12.83 -11.85
N GLY A 219 -15.14 14.10 -12.21
CA GLY A 219 -15.94 14.99 -11.37
C GLY A 219 -17.38 14.50 -11.34
N ALA A 220 -17.96 14.29 -10.16
CA ALA A 220 -19.25 13.63 -10.00
C ALA A 220 -20.42 14.57 -9.70
N ARG A 221 -20.24 15.90 -9.79
CA ARG A 221 -21.32 16.87 -9.51
C ARG A 221 -22.56 16.60 -10.36
N ASP A 222 -22.37 16.38 -11.67
CA ASP A 222 -23.47 16.22 -12.62
C ASP A 222 -23.93 14.75 -12.74
N ASN A 223 -23.13 13.80 -12.24
CA ASN A 223 -23.46 12.37 -12.22
C ASN A 223 -22.86 11.68 -10.97
N PRO A 224 -23.67 11.47 -9.92
CA PRO A 224 -23.21 10.86 -8.66
C PRO A 224 -22.65 9.43 -8.80
N ASP A 225 -23.01 8.67 -9.84
CA ASP A 225 -22.44 7.33 -10.08
C ASP A 225 -20.93 7.39 -10.36
N TRP A 226 -20.41 8.57 -10.68
CA TRP A 226 -19.00 8.81 -10.90
C TRP A 226 -18.22 9.06 -9.61
N ALA A 227 -18.89 9.22 -8.47
CA ALA A 227 -18.29 9.45 -7.14
C ALA A 227 -17.68 8.15 -6.56
N VAL A 228 -16.83 7.47 -7.34
CA VAL A 228 -16.24 6.19 -6.97
C VAL A 228 -15.19 6.39 -5.88
N ALA A 229 -15.44 5.75 -4.73
CA ALA A 229 -14.54 5.68 -3.60
C ALA A 229 -13.97 4.26 -3.42
N LEU A 230 -12.72 4.16 -2.98
CA LEU A 230 -12.16 2.91 -2.46
C LEU A 230 -12.52 2.80 -0.98
N ARG A 231 -13.00 1.63 -0.58
CA ARG A 231 -13.21 1.30 0.84
C ARG A 231 -11.87 1.13 1.56
N PRO A 232 -11.80 1.36 2.87
CA PRO A 232 -10.58 1.16 3.64
C PRO A 232 -10.01 -0.27 3.46
N HIS A 233 -8.76 -0.35 3.02
CA HIS A 233 -8.07 -1.61 2.78
C HIS A 233 -6.55 -1.48 2.94
N TRP A 234 -5.91 -2.64 3.04
CA TRP A 234 -4.48 -2.82 2.85
C TRP A 234 -4.25 -3.62 1.58
N ASP A 235 -3.28 -3.22 0.76
CA ASP A 235 -2.90 -3.98 -0.43
C ASP A 235 -2.10 -5.24 -0.08
N VAL A 236 -1.33 -5.17 1.01
CA VAL A 236 -0.63 -6.31 1.61
C VAL A 236 -1.42 -6.78 2.83
N SER A 237 -1.57 -8.10 2.99
CA SER A 237 -2.20 -8.66 4.19
C SER A 237 -1.54 -8.10 5.47
N PRO A 238 -2.31 -7.57 6.44
CA PRO A 238 -1.79 -7.03 7.71
C PRO A 238 -0.88 -8.01 8.45
N TRP A 239 -1.25 -9.29 8.52
CA TRP A 239 -0.45 -10.32 9.17
C TRP A 239 0.87 -10.57 8.42
N ARG A 240 0.85 -10.52 7.08
CA ARG A 240 2.08 -10.66 6.28
C ARG A 240 3.01 -9.47 6.49
N PHE A 241 2.47 -8.25 6.54
CA PHE A 241 3.24 -7.05 6.85
C PHE A 241 3.93 -7.17 8.21
N VAL A 242 3.20 -7.59 9.25
CA VAL A 242 3.77 -7.80 10.60
C VAL A 242 4.87 -8.85 10.57
N GLU A 243 4.64 -9.99 9.89
CA GLU A 243 5.65 -11.05 9.74
C GLU A 243 6.93 -10.55 9.04
N ASP A 244 6.79 -9.84 7.91
CA ASP A 244 7.92 -9.28 7.18
C ASP A 244 8.72 -8.31 8.08
N VAL A 245 8.04 -7.39 8.78
CA VAL A 245 8.70 -6.44 9.70
C VAL A 245 9.42 -7.15 10.84
N GLN A 246 8.81 -8.17 11.46
CA GLN A 246 9.44 -8.97 12.51
C GLN A 246 10.68 -9.74 12.01
N GLN A 247 10.74 -10.09 10.72
CA GLN A 247 11.90 -10.70 10.07
C GLN A 247 12.96 -9.67 9.65
N GLY A 248 12.76 -8.39 9.95
CA GLY A 248 13.63 -7.28 9.55
C GLY A 248 13.57 -7.00 8.04
N LEU A 249 12.45 -7.31 7.40
CA LEU A 249 12.17 -6.98 6.01
C LEU A 249 11.36 -5.68 5.96
N ASP A 250 11.75 -4.76 5.06
CA ASP A 250 10.97 -3.57 4.76
C ASP A 250 9.98 -3.89 3.63
N PRO A 251 8.66 -3.84 3.87
CA PRO A 251 7.66 -4.13 2.83
C PRO A 251 7.58 -3.03 1.74
N GLY A 252 8.27 -1.91 1.94
CA GLY A 252 8.36 -0.81 0.99
C GLY A 252 7.24 0.20 1.11
N TYR A 253 7.16 1.04 0.08
CA TYR A 253 6.26 2.19 0.03
C TYR A 253 5.47 2.20 -1.29
N GLN A 254 4.29 2.81 -1.21
CA GLN A 254 3.45 3.15 -2.35
C GLN A 254 3.45 4.66 -2.53
N GLY A 255 3.05 5.13 -3.71
CA GLY A 255 3.03 6.55 -4.00
C GLY A 255 2.12 6.93 -5.15
N LEU A 256 1.61 8.15 -5.10
CA LEU A 256 0.91 8.78 -6.20
C LEU A 256 1.26 10.26 -6.27
N VAL A 257 1.37 10.78 -7.49
CA VAL A 257 1.58 12.20 -7.77
C VAL A 257 0.25 12.81 -8.21
N ALA A 258 -0.16 13.89 -7.56
CA ALA A 258 -1.33 14.67 -7.95
C ALA A 258 -1.02 15.53 -9.18
N LEU A 259 -1.78 15.35 -10.26
CA LEU A 259 -1.62 16.11 -11.51
C LEU A 259 -2.59 17.30 -11.59
N THR A 260 -3.67 17.24 -10.81
CA THR A 260 -4.60 18.34 -10.52
C THR A 260 -4.63 18.59 -9.03
N ASP A 261 -5.12 19.76 -8.61
CA ASP A 261 -5.36 20.03 -7.20
C ASP A 261 -6.47 19.09 -6.68
N GLN A 262 -6.26 18.50 -5.49
CA GLN A 262 -7.13 17.51 -4.88
C GLN A 262 -7.53 17.97 -3.49
N ASN A 263 -8.83 18.17 -3.28
CA ASN A 263 -9.43 18.52 -2.00
C ASN A 263 -10.57 17.54 -1.66
N LEU A 264 -11.37 17.86 -0.64
CA LEU A 264 -12.49 17.00 -0.24
C LEU A 264 -13.60 16.93 -1.29
N GLU A 265 -13.78 17.98 -2.10
CA GLU A 265 -14.80 18.01 -3.16
C GLU A 265 -14.37 17.23 -4.40
N THR A 266 -13.11 17.33 -4.83
CA THR A 266 -12.61 16.54 -5.97
C THR A 266 -12.41 15.06 -5.63
N GLY A 267 -12.51 14.72 -4.34
CA GLY A 267 -12.00 13.49 -3.79
C GLY A 267 -10.48 13.55 -3.60
N CYS A 268 -9.98 12.79 -2.63
CA CYS A 268 -8.56 12.69 -2.32
C CYS A 268 -8.21 11.32 -1.73
N HIS A 269 -6.92 11.09 -1.51
CA HIS A 269 -6.44 9.92 -0.79
C HIS A 269 -6.91 9.97 0.67
N LEU A 270 -7.28 8.82 1.24
CA LEU A 270 -7.66 8.68 2.64
C LEU A 270 -6.73 7.65 3.28
N THR A 271 -6.16 7.94 4.44
CA THR A 271 -5.21 7.02 5.10
C THR A 271 -5.36 7.07 6.62
N LEU A 272 -4.76 6.14 7.36
CA LEU A 272 -4.77 6.14 8.83
C LEU A 272 -3.37 6.47 9.37
N PRO A 273 -3.05 7.75 9.65
CA PRO A 273 -1.76 8.12 10.22
C PRO A 273 -1.41 7.31 11.48
N GLY A 274 -0.19 6.77 11.52
CA GLY A 274 0.31 5.93 12.62
C GLY A 274 -0.09 4.46 12.55
N CYS A 275 -0.90 4.04 11.57
CA CYS A 275 -1.44 2.68 11.45
C CYS A 275 -0.37 1.58 11.55
N THR A 276 0.80 1.78 10.95
CA THR A 276 1.89 0.78 10.92
C THR A 276 2.41 0.42 12.32
N HIS A 277 2.42 1.36 13.27
CA HIS A 277 2.85 1.10 14.66
C HIS A 277 1.84 0.28 15.43
N PHE A 278 0.57 0.37 15.05
CA PHE A 278 -0.51 -0.34 15.67
C PHE A 278 -0.77 -1.71 15.02
N MET A 279 -0.09 -2.03 13.92
CA MET A 279 -0.44 -3.19 13.09
C MET A 279 -0.30 -4.53 13.83
N GLU A 280 0.77 -4.71 14.60
CA GLU A 280 0.98 -5.93 15.38
C GLU A 280 -0.17 -6.15 16.36
N GLN A 281 -0.55 -5.09 17.08
CA GLN A 281 -1.68 -5.13 18.01
C GLN A 281 -3.03 -5.31 17.29
N TRP A 282 -3.24 -4.62 16.17
CA TRP A 282 -4.45 -4.75 15.35
C TRP A 282 -4.65 -6.19 14.87
N CYS A 283 -3.56 -6.85 14.44
CA CYS A 283 -3.52 -8.25 14.03
C CYS A 283 -3.75 -9.20 15.21
N ALA A 284 -3.19 -8.89 16.40
CA ALA A 284 -3.37 -9.69 17.61
C ALA A 284 -4.80 -9.61 18.18
N GLU A 285 -5.53 -8.53 17.88
CA GLU A 285 -6.93 -8.30 18.30
C GLU A 285 -7.97 -8.76 17.28
N ARG A 286 -7.53 -9.36 16.17
CA ARG A 286 -8.43 -9.92 15.16
C ARG A 286 -8.12 -11.37 14.90
N ARG A 287 -9.15 -12.09 14.45
CA ARG A 287 -8.98 -13.45 13.95
C ARG A 287 -8.01 -13.39 12.79
N GLN A 288 -7.06 -14.32 12.76
CA GLN A 288 -6.27 -14.54 11.56
C GLN A 288 -7.22 -15.10 10.50
N ASP A 289 -7.77 -14.22 9.68
CA ASP A 289 -8.48 -14.65 8.49
C ASP A 289 -7.45 -15.26 7.55
N TRP A 290 -7.79 -16.39 6.93
CA TRP A 290 -6.98 -16.92 5.84
C TRP A 290 -7.09 -15.96 4.67
N VAL A 291 -6.17 -15.01 4.61
CA VAL A 291 -5.96 -14.10 3.50
C VAL A 291 -4.70 -14.61 2.84
N GLY A 292 -4.81 -15.08 1.60
CA GLY A 292 -3.63 -15.50 0.86
C GLY A 292 -2.58 -14.38 0.91
N ALA A 293 -1.30 -14.72 1.08
CA ALA A 293 -0.23 -13.75 1.37
C ALA A 293 -0.15 -12.57 0.37
N ASN A 294 -0.73 -12.70 -0.82
CA ASN A 294 -0.75 -11.72 -1.90
C ASN A 294 -2.13 -11.10 -2.17
N GLN A 295 -3.07 -11.17 -1.22
CA GLN A 295 -4.41 -10.58 -1.37
C GLN A 295 -4.56 -9.34 -0.48
N SER A 296 -5.23 -8.33 -1.03
CA SER A 296 -5.63 -7.16 -0.27
C SER A 296 -6.64 -7.55 0.82
N PHE A 297 -6.54 -6.87 1.96
CA PHE A 297 -7.46 -7.04 3.08
C PHE A 297 -8.34 -5.80 3.22
N LYS A 298 -9.65 -5.98 3.32
CA LYS A 298 -10.59 -4.87 3.53
C LYS A 298 -10.94 -4.79 5.01
N ALA A 299 -10.75 -3.61 5.61
CA ALA A 299 -11.25 -3.38 6.95
C ALA A 299 -12.78 -3.49 6.95
N ALA A 300 -13.34 -3.97 8.06
CA ALA A 300 -14.79 -3.91 8.26
C ALA A 300 -15.24 -2.45 8.34
N GLU A 301 -16.47 -2.16 7.89
CA GLU A 301 -16.99 -0.79 7.87
C GLU A 301 -17.17 -0.23 9.30
N ASP A 302 -17.39 -1.09 10.28
CA ASP A 302 -17.48 -0.81 11.71
C ASP A 302 -16.16 -1.02 12.47
N ASP A 303 -15.04 -1.23 11.78
CA ASP A 303 -13.74 -1.38 12.42
C ASP A 303 -13.38 -0.10 13.20
N PRO A 304 -13.03 -0.18 14.50
CA PRO A 304 -12.85 1.00 15.35
C PRO A 304 -11.72 1.94 14.91
N VAL A 305 -10.83 1.52 14.00
CA VAL A 305 -9.77 2.40 13.47
C VAL A 305 -10.25 3.29 12.32
N VAL A 306 -11.33 2.91 11.62
CA VAL A 306 -11.84 3.62 10.43
C VAL A 306 -12.22 5.08 10.72
N PRO A 307 -12.88 5.43 11.85
CA PRO A 307 -13.20 6.83 12.17
C PRO A 307 -11.99 7.76 12.33
N TYR A 308 -10.79 7.20 12.54
CA TYR A 308 -9.55 7.97 12.74
C TYR A 308 -8.77 8.21 11.46
N MET A 309 -9.26 7.70 10.32
CA MET A 309 -8.66 7.99 9.02
C MET A 309 -8.69 9.50 8.72
N GLN A 310 -7.69 9.95 7.97
CA GLN A 310 -7.45 11.33 7.61
C GLN A 310 -7.43 11.48 6.09
N PRO A 311 -8.22 12.41 5.54
CA PRO A 311 -8.08 12.83 4.15
C PRO A 311 -6.71 13.48 3.91
N VAL A 312 -6.15 13.24 2.74
CA VAL A 312 -4.87 13.83 2.29
C VAL A 312 -5.12 14.67 1.03
N PRO A 313 -5.60 15.92 1.19
CA PRO A 313 -5.62 16.90 0.11
C PRO A 313 -4.21 17.16 -0.40
N LEU A 314 -4.06 17.26 -1.72
CA LEU A 314 -2.77 17.43 -2.41
C LEU A 314 -2.90 18.54 -3.44
N ARG A 315 -1.94 19.46 -3.49
CA ARG A 315 -1.82 20.38 -4.62
C ARG A 315 -1.25 19.65 -5.82
N ARG A 316 -1.50 20.18 -7.01
CA ARG A 316 -0.83 19.72 -8.24
C ARG A 316 0.69 19.72 -8.03
N GLY A 317 1.32 18.63 -8.45
CA GLY A 317 2.74 18.38 -8.33
C GLY A 317 3.20 17.85 -6.97
N GLU A 318 2.30 17.75 -5.99
CA GLU A 318 2.58 17.06 -4.73
C GLU A 318 2.39 15.55 -4.88
N MET A 319 3.23 14.79 -4.20
CA MET A 319 3.21 13.34 -4.11
C MET A 319 2.94 12.94 -2.68
N VAL A 320 1.97 12.05 -2.47
CA VAL A 320 1.84 11.32 -1.20
C VAL A 320 2.57 10.00 -1.33
N ILE A 321 3.39 9.69 -0.33
CA ILE A 321 4.12 8.42 -0.19
C ILE A 321 3.68 7.80 1.13
N TRP A 322 3.31 6.52 1.12
CA TRP A 322 2.87 5.82 2.32
C TRP A 322 3.44 4.40 2.38
N SER A 323 3.64 3.89 3.59
CA SER A 323 4.11 2.51 3.80
C SER A 323 3.10 1.51 3.24
N CYS A 324 3.57 0.38 2.68
CA CYS A 324 2.70 -0.72 2.24
C CYS A 324 1.80 -1.30 3.37
N GLY A 325 2.12 -1.03 4.64
CA GLY A 325 1.30 -1.40 5.79
C GLY A 325 0.23 -0.38 6.18
N GLN A 326 0.05 0.71 5.45
CA GLN A 326 -0.96 1.71 5.77
C GLN A 326 -2.36 1.28 5.35
N LEU A 327 -3.33 1.43 6.27
CA LEU A 327 -4.74 1.36 5.92
C LEU A 327 -5.09 2.59 5.10
N HIS A 328 -5.57 2.38 3.89
CA HIS A 328 -5.88 3.48 2.98
C HIS A 328 -7.16 3.24 2.18
N ALA A 329 -7.66 4.33 1.61
CA ALA A 329 -8.91 4.40 0.87
C ALA A 329 -8.87 5.63 -0.07
N SER A 330 -10.01 5.94 -0.69
CA SER A 330 -10.19 7.22 -1.37
C SER A 330 -11.57 7.79 -1.08
N ILE A 331 -11.65 9.11 -1.09
CA ILE A 331 -12.92 9.83 -1.01
C ILE A 331 -13.46 10.02 -2.43
N GLY A 332 -14.75 9.73 -2.62
CA GLY A 332 -15.43 9.97 -3.89
C GLY A 332 -15.56 11.47 -4.18
N SER A 333 -15.58 11.84 -5.46
CA SER A 333 -15.75 13.24 -5.87
C SER A 333 -17.19 13.70 -5.69
N SER A 334 -17.38 14.98 -5.39
CA SER A 334 -18.60 15.78 -5.53
C SER A 334 -18.37 17.04 -6.42
N SER A 335 -17.16 17.20 -6.96
CA SER A 335 -16.74 18.33 -7.80
C SER A 335 -17.16 18.15 -9.27
N GLN A 336 -17.06 19.23 -10.05
CA GLN A 336 -17.07 19.17 -11.51
C GLN A 336 -15.71 18.80 -12.08
N ASP A 337 -14.62 18.91 -11.31
CA ASP A 337 -13.26 18.66 -11.79
C ASP A 337 -12.84 17.20 -11.62
N MET A 338 -11.98 16.74 -12.52
CA MET A 338 -11.35 15.43 -12.41
C MET A 338 -10.23 15.40 -11.37
N ARG A 339 -10.17 14.29 -10.63
CA ARG A 339 -8.98 13.93 -9.85
C ARG A 339 -8.05 13.11 -10.72
N LEU A 340 -6.89 13.67 -11.06
CA LEU A 340 -5.89 13.06 -11.92
C LEU A 340 -4.63 12.74 -11.13
N VAL A 341 -4.16 11.50 -11.21
CA VAL A 341 -2.92 11.03 -10.57
C VAL A 341 -2.11 10.12 -11.48
N GLN A 342 -0.81 10.05 -11.21
CA GLN A 342 0.04 8.96 -11.66
C GLN A 342 0.51 8.15 -10.46
N TYR A 343 0.33 6.83 -10.50
CA TYR A 343 0.93 5.95 -9.50
C TYR A 343 2.41 5.74 -9.82
N ILE A 344 3.27 6.07 -8.86
CA ILE A 344 4.72 5.93 -8.96
C ILE A 344 5.22 5.47 -7.60
N ARG A 345 5.99 4.38 -7.61
CA ARG A 345 6.80 3.97 -6.47
C ARG A 345 8.17 3.54 -6.94
N MET A 346 9.15 3.68 -6.08
CA MET A 346 10.47 3.10 -6.27
C MET A 346 10.77 2.13 -5.15
N TYR A 347 11.70 1.23 -5.42
CA TYR A 347 12.19 0.25 -4.46
C TYR A 347 13.64 -0.10 -4.77
N PRO A 348 14.43 -0.54 -3.79
CA PRO A 348 15.79 -1.00 -4.03
C PRO A 348 15.86 -2.06 -5.14
N ALA A 349 16.76 -1.84 -6.10
CA ALA A 349 17.05 -2.79 -7.17
C ALA A 349 17.66 -4.08 -6.59
N PRO A 350 17.61 -5.24 -7.29
CA PRO A 350 18.29 -6.46 -6.86
C PRO A 350 19.78 -6.23 -6.54
N GLU A 351 20.45 -5.39 -7.31
CA GLU A 351 21.86 -4.99 -7.13
C GLU A 351 22.11 -4.26 -5.80
N ALA A 352 21.06 -3.70 -5.16
CA ALA A 352 21.17 -3.11 -3.84
C ALA A 352 21.50 -4.14 -2.74
N GLY A 353 21.31 -5.44 -3.01
CA GLY A 353 21.56 -6.51 -2.04
C GLY A 353 20.53 -6.55 -0.90
N CYS A 354 19.36 -5.94 -1.09
CA CYS A 354 18.29 -5.99 -0.11
C CYS A 354 17.72 -7.40 0.04
N LYS A 355 17.36 -7.79 1.27
CA LYS A 355 16.74 -9.10 1.56
C LYS A 355 15.38 -9.30 0.87
N VAL A 356 14.69 -8.20 0.59
CA VAL A 356 13.35 -8.20 -0.01
C VAL A 356 13.47 -8.22 -1.52
N ASN A 357 12.88 -9.24 -2.14
CA ASN A 357 12.70 -9.28 -3.59
C ASN A 357 11.48 -8.44 -3.99
N TYR A 358 11.64 -7.11 -4.02
CA TYR A 358 10.57 -6.18 -4.40
C TYR A 358 10.03 -6.46 -5.80
N GLU A 359 10.92 -6.63 -6.78
CA GLU A 359 10.58 -6.92 -8.17
C GLU A 359 9.72 -8.19 -8.31
N GLY A 360 10.02 -9.23 -7.53
CA GLY A 360 9.26 -10.47 -7.54
C GLY A 360 7.88 -10.38 -6.88
N ARG A 361 7.76 -9.53 -5.85
CA ARG A 361 6.53 -9.32 -5.05
C ARG A 361 5.57 -8.31 -5.69
N ASP A 362 6.09 -7.40 -6.52
CA ASP A 362 5.32 -6.33 -7.14
C ASP A 362 4.86 -6.69 -8.57
N PRO A 363 3.54 -6.78 -8.86
CA PRO A 363 3.05 -6.97 -10.24
C PRO A 363 3.34 -5.80 -11.19
N HIS A 364 3.64 -4.61 -10.67
CA HIS A 364 3.99 -3.39 -11.38
C HIS A 364 5.50 -3.14 -11.44
N GLY A 365 6.33 -4.08 -10.95
CA GLY A 365 7.78 -3.93 -11.05
C GLY A 365 8.25 -3.81 -12.50
N CYS A 366 9.21 -2.92 -12.77
CA CYS A 366 9.59 -2.55 -14.14
C CYS A 366 10.05 -3.73 -14.99
N VAL A 367 10.83 -4.67 -14.43
CA VAL A 367 11.34 -5.82 -15.19
C VAL A 367 10.17 -6.67 -15.68
N ARG A 368 9.23 -6.99 -14.79
CA ARG A 368 8.04 -7.79 -15.15
C ARG A 368 7.10 -7.01 -16.07
N ALA A 369 6.88 -5.74 -15.77
CA ALA A 369 5.93 -4.90 -16.51
C ALA A 369 6.41 -4.64 -17.94
N LEU A 370 7.65 -4.21 -18.13
CA LEU A 370 8.23 -3.93 -19.45
C LEU A 370 8.37 -5.19 -20.28
N LYS A 371 8.84 -6.30 -19.69
CA LYS A 371 8.86 -7.61 -20.37
C LYS A 371 7.50 -7.94 -20.96
N ARG A 372 6.43 -7.83 -20.15
CA ARG A 372 5.07 -8.09 -20.62
C ARG A 372 4.65 -7.14 -21.73
N CYS A 373 4.91 -5.84 -21.62
CA CYS A 373 4.55 -4.87 -22.64
C CYS A 373 5.29 -5.08 -23.97
N PHE A 374 6.55 -5.53 -23.93
CA PHE A 374 7.27 -5.93 -25.13
C PHE A 374 6.71 -7.21 -25.75
N GLU A 375 6.40 -8.22 -24.93
CA GLU A 375 5.82 -9.49 -25.38
C GLU A 375 4.43 -9.31 -26.01
N THR A 376 3.61 -8.39 -25.49
CA THR A 376 2.27 -8.09 -26.03
C THR A 376 2.28 -7.06 -27.15
N GLY A 377 3.41 -6.40 -27.42
CA GLY A 377 3.52 -5.32 -28.40
C GLY A 377 2.87 -4.00 -27.98
N GLU A 378 2.45 -3.86 -26.71
CA GLU A 378 1.96 -2.60 -26.13
C GLU A 378 3.03 -1.51 -26.11
N LEU A 379 4.31 -1.92 -26.04
CA LEU A 379 5.47 -1.06 -26.11
C LEU A 379 6.51 -1.71 -27.01
N THR A 380 7.22 -0.92 -27.81
CA THR A 380 8.32 -1.41 -28.65
C THR A 380 9.65 -0.85 -28.17
N GLN A 381 10.76 -1.55 -28.47
CA GLN A 381 12.09 -1.02 -28.14
C GLN A 381 12.33 0.34 -28.80
N ALA A 382 11.95 0.50 -30.07
CA ALA A 382 12.06 1.78 -30.78
C ALA A 382 11.25 2.91 -30.11
N ALA A 383 10.09 2.59 -29.53
CA ALA A 383 9.31 3.58 -28.77
C ALA A 383 10.06 4.00 -27.50
N ILE A 384 10.58 3.05 -26.69
CA ILE A 384 11.38 3.38 -25.51
C ILE A 384 12.62 4.19 -25.88
N ASP A 385 13.35 3.79 -26.92
CA ASP A 385 14.56 4.48 -27.37
C ASP A 385 14.24 5.93 -27.78
N SER A 386 13.05 6.17 -28.33
CA SER A 386 12.58 7.51 -28.71
C SER A 386 12.21 8.41 -27.52
N PHE A 387 12.07 7.86 -26.30
CA PHE A 387 11.76 8.65 -25.11
C PHE A 387 12.95 9.48 -24.62
N GLY A 388 14.17 9.21 -25.12
CA GLY A 388 15.35 9.98 -24.77
C GLY A 388 15.80 9.80 -23.31
N LEU A 389 15.65 8.59 -22.77
CA LEU A 389 16.04 8.25 -21.40
C LEU A 389 17.55 8.42 -21.21
N ASP A 390 17.94 9.13 -20.15
CA ASP A 390 19.33 9.22 -19.72
C ASP A 390 19.78 7.94 -18.98
N ALA A 391 21.05 7.92 -18.54
CA ALA A 391 21.60 6.75 -17.84
C ALA A 391 20.83 6.41 -16.56
N LEU A 392 20.37 7.42 -15.81
CA LEU A 392 19.58 7.21 -14.60
C LEU A 392 18.23 6.58 -14.94
N GLY A 393 17.50 7.15 -15.90
CA GLY A 393 16.19 6.64 -16.32
C GLY A 393 16.25 5.20 -16.83
N LYS A 394 17.29 4.84 -17.58
CA LYS A 394 17.50 3.46 -18.02
C LYS A 394 17.74 2.50 -16.85
N ARG A 395 18.50 2.90 -15.83
CA ARG A 395 18.73 2.08 -14.63
C ARG A 395 17.48 1.95 -13.76
N LEU A 396 16.73 3.04 -13.58
CA LEU A 396 15.46 3.02 -12.86
C LEU A 396 14.47 2.04 -13.50
N LEU A 397 14.48 1.92 -14.82
CA LEU A 397 13.60 1.03 -15.58
C LEU A 397 14.22 -0.36 -15.84
N ALA A 398 15.37 -0.68 -15.21
CA ALA A 398 16.09 -1.93 -15.39
C ALA A 398 16.46 -2.25 -16.86
N LEU A 399 16.61 -1.22 -17.70
CA LEU A 399 17.10 -1.32 -19.08
C LEU A 399 18.63 -1.38 -19.13
N GLU A 400 19.29 -0.83 -18.11
CA GLU A 400 20.73 -0.94 -17.86
C GLU A 400 20.95 -1.36 -16.40
N SER A 401 21.97 -2.19 -16.15
CA SER A 401 22.31 -2.60 -14.77
C SER A 401 22.98 -1.46 -14.01
N TRP A 402 22.73 -1.42 -12.70
CA TRP A 402 23.43 -0.51 -11.79
C TRP A 402 24.94 -0.78 -11.68
N ASP A 403 25.39 -2.01 -11.99
CA ASP A 403 26.81 -2.40 -11.90
C ASP A 403 27.62 -2.09 -13.17
N ALA A 404 26.98 -1.68 -14.26
CA ALA A 404 27.63 -1.46 -15.56
C ALA A 404 28.71 -0.34 -15.54
N GLU A 405 28.62 0.61 -14.60
CA GLU A 405 29.63 1.67 -14.42
C GLU A 405 30.89 1.23 -13.66
N ALA A 406 30.82 0.18 -12.84
CA ALA A 406 31.97 -0.27 -12.04
C ALA A 406 33.08 -0.93 -12.90
N SER A 407 32.73 -1.40 -14.10
CA SER A 407 33.66 -2.14 -14.97
C SER A 407 34.54 -1.22 -15.84
N THR A 408 34.12 0.02 -16.12
CA THR A 408 34.89 0.99 -16.92
C THR A 408 35.89 1.80 -16.09
N ALA A 409 35.70 1.90 -14.78
CA ALA A 409 36.61 2.63 -13.88
C ALA A 409 37.81 1.81 -13.36
N VAL A 410 37.84 0.49 -13.60
CA VAL A 410 38.94 -0.40 -13.16
C VAL A 410 39.95 -0.68 -14.30
N LEU A 411 39.69 -0.16 -15.50
CA LEU A 411 40.55 -0.29 -16.69
C LEU A 411 41.10 1.06 -17.19
N ALA A 412 40.90 2.15 -16.44
CA ALA A 412 41.56 3.44 -16.61
C ALA A 412 42.45 3.70 -15.39
#